data_AF-A0AAV4CGL0-F1
#
_entry.id   AF-A0AAV4CGL0-F1
#
_cell.length_a   1.000
_cell.length_b   1.000
_cell.length_c   1.000
_cell.angle_alpha   90.00
_cell.angle_beta   90.00
_cell.angle_gamma   90.00
#
_symmetry.space_group_name_H-M   'P 1'
#
loop_
_entity.id
_entity.type
_entity.pdbx_description
1 polymer ?
#
loop_
_entity_poly.entity_id
_entity_poly.type
_entity_poly.pdbx_seq_one_letter_code
_entity_poly.pdbx_strand_id
1 'polypeptide(L)' 'MDPSLANQQQKVKSWLHEIFGDEQVPEFEINQQTIEYLYQLSQETRQHDGHLQLVTKDLQQKAAEYNAEGMKNKNWKKKL' A
#
# COMPACT_ATOMS: atom_id res chain seq x y z
N MET A 1 -10.72 30.45 1.14
CA MET A 1 -9.99 29.23 1.53
C MET A 1 -8.66 29.22 0.79
N ASP A 2 -7.58 28.84 1.44
CA ASP A 2 -6.27 28.65 0.79
C ASP A 2 -6.40 27.60 -0.32
N PRO A 3 -6.02 27.90 -1.59
CA PRO A 3 -6.05 26.93 -2.69
C PRO A 3 -5.31 25.62 -2.38
N SER A 4 -4.28 25.67 -1.53
CA SER A 4 -3.53 24.50 -1.06
C SER A 4 -4.39 23.56 -0.21
N LEU A 5 -5.20 24.13 0.70
CA LEU A 5 -6.04 23.36 1.62
C LEU A 5 -7.17 22.64 0.89
N ALA A 6 -7.75 23.25 -0.13
CA ALA A 6 -8.79 22.62 -0.95
C ALA A 6 -8.26 21.39 -1.70
N ASN A 7 -7.02 21.47 -2.21
CA ASN A 7 -6.36 20.34 -2.86
C ASN A 7 -6.05 19.21 -1.86
N GLN A 8 -5.53 19.55 -0.68
CA GLN A 8 -5.31 18.57 0.39
C GLN A 8 -6.62 17.87 0.81
N GLN A 9 -7.70 18.63 0.98
CA GLN A 9 -9.01 18.07 1.31
C GLN A 9 -9.49 17.08 0.25
N GLN A 10 -9.32 17.38 -1.04
CA GLN A 10 -9.69 16.45 -2.12
C GLN A 10 -8.88 15.16 -2.04
N LYS A 11 -7.56 15.26 -1.82
CA LYS A 11 -6.69 14.09 -1.67
C LYS A 11 -7.05 13.24 -0.45
N VAL A 12 -7.37 13.88 0.68
CA VAL A 12 -7.85 13.19 1.89
C VAL A 12 -9.15 12.45 1.61
N LYS A 13 -10.12 13.07 0.93
CA LYS A 13 -11.38 12.39 0.58
C LYS A 13 -11.17 11.16 -0.30
N SER A 14 -10.33 11.28 -1.34
CA SER A 14 -10.00 10.13 -2.19
C SER A 14 -9.32 9.02 -1.40
N TRP A 15 -8.35 9.36 -0.56
CA TRP A 15 -7.64 8.38 0.27
C TRP A 15 -8.54 7.70 1.31
N LEU A 16 -9.45 8.43 1.96
CA LEU A 16 -10.42 7.84 2.88
C LEU A 16 -11.36 6.88 2.14
N HIS A 17 -11.81 7.24 0.94
CA HIS A 17 -12.64 6.33 0.14
C HIS A 17 -11.88 5.05 -0.27
N GLU A 18 -10.59 5.16 -0.58
CA GLU A 18 -9.74 3.99 -0.85
C GLU A 18 -9.60 3.07 0.38
N ILE A 19 -9.47 3.62 1.59
CA ILE A 19 -9.32 2.84 2.84
C ILE A 19 -10.62 2.18 3.26
N PHE A 20 -11.74 2.91 3.23
CA PHE A 20 -13.03 2.41 3.68
C PHE A 20 -13.72 1.53 2.62
N GLY A 21 -13.32 1.63 1.34
CA GLY A 21 -13.87 0.81 0.25
C GLY A 21 -15.37 1.01 0.10
N ASP A 22 -16.15 -0.07 0.31
CA ASP A 22 -17.61 -0.06 0.26
C ASP A 22 -18.26 0.49 1.55
N GLU A 23 -17.48 0.64 2.63
CA GLU A 23 -17.98 1.22 3.88
C GLU A 23 -18.10 2.74 3.77
N GLN A 24 -19.06 3.30 4.49
CA GLN A 24 -19.23 4.74 4.56
C GLN A 24 -18.09 5.36 5.37
N VAL A 25 -17.44 6.38 4.80
CA VAL A 25 -16.46 7.20 5.53
C VAL A 25 -17.16 7.89 6.71
N PRO A 26 -16.69 7.71 7.97
CA PRO A 26 -17.25 8.37 9.13
C PRO A 26 -17.23 9.90 8.99
N GLU A 27 -18.21 10.58 9.57
CA GLU A 27 -18.18 12.04 9.62
C GLU A 27 -16.99 12.53 10.44
N PHE A 28 -16.30 13.54 9.93
CA PHE A 28 -15.16 14.16 10.59
C PHE A 28 -15.20 15.66 10.41
N GLU A 29 -14.55 16.37 11.32
CA GLU A 29 -14.49 17.82 11.29
C GLU A 29 -13.64 18.32 10.11
N ILE A 30 -14.23 19.16 9.25
CA ILE A 30 -13.52 19.76 8.12
C ILE A 30 -12.97 21.12 8.57
N ASN A 31 -11.86 21.06 9.33
CA ASN A 31 -11.07 22.23 9.68
C ASN A 31 -9.64 22.07 9.15
N GLN A 32 -8.85 23.16 9.17
CA GLN A 32 -7.49 23.15 8.64
C GLN A 32 -6.60 22.10 9.31
N GLN A 33 -6.63 22.03 10.64
CA GLN A 33 -5.82 21.09 11.42
C GLN A 33 -6.14 19.62 11.07
N THR A 34 -7.43 19.28 10.97
CA THR A 34 -7.88 17.93 10.65
C THR A 34 -7.49 17.55 9.23
N ILE A 35 -7.63 18.46 8.25
CA ILE A 35 -7.24 18.19 6.87
C ILE A 35 -5.73 18.03 6.75
N GLU A 36 -4.93 18.88 7.40
CA GLU A 36 -3.47 18.77 7.40
C GLU A 36 -3.00 17.45 8.01
N TYR A 37 -3.57 17.06 9.16
CA TYR A 37 -3.24 15.81 9.84
C TYR A 37 -3.59 14.58 8.99
N LEU A 38 -4.82 14.51 8.47
CA LEU A 38 -5.25 13.41 7.61
C LEU A 38 -4.45 13.38 6.30
N TYR A 39 -4.06 14.54 5.77
CA TYR A 39 -3.22 14.62 4.59
C TYR A 39 -1.83 14.02 4.85
N GLN A 40 -1.19 14.36 5.96
CA GLN A 40 0.09 13.76 6.36
C GLN A 40 -0.03 12.24 6.51
N LEU A 41 -1.05 11.77 7.23
CA LEU A 41 -1.31 10.35 7.41
C LEU A 41 -1.50 9.61 6.07
N SER A 42 -2.17 10.24 5.11
CA SER A 42 -2.31 9.67 3.76
C SER A 42 -0.98 9.48 3.03
N GLN A 43 -0.03 10.41 3.21
CA GLN A 43 1.28 10.31 2.58
C GLN A 43 2.11 9.21 3.22
N GLU A 44 2.13 9.14 4.55
CA GLU A 44 2.86 8.11 5.30
C GLU A 44 2.35 6.70 4.96
N THR A 45 1.02 6.53 4.92
CA THR A 45 0.40 5.24 4.57
C THR A 45 0.79 4.79 3.17
N ARG A 46 0.70 5.68 2.17
CA ARG A 46 1.07 5.37 0.78
C ARG A 46 2.55 5.03 0.62
N GLN A 47 3.43 5.74 1.34
CA GLN A 47 4.87 5.46 1.31
C GLN A 47 5.17 4.08 1.93
N HIS A 48 4.53 3.75 3.05
CA HIS A 48 4.71 2.48 3.72
C HIS A 48 4.16 1.31 2.89
N ASP A 49 2.97 1.46 2.32
CA ASP A 49 2.36 0.44 1.45
C ASP A 49 3.22 0.14 0.22
N GLY A 50 3.86 1.16 -0.36
CA GLY A 50 4.81 0.98 -1.46
C GLY A 50 6.00 0.10 -1.06
N HIS A 51 6.57 0.30 0.12
CA HIS A 51 7.67 -0.53 0.63
C HIS A 51 7.22 -1.96 0.92
N LEU A 52 6.05 -2.14 1.56
CA LEU A 52 5.50 -3.47 1.85
C LEU A 52 5.23 -4.28 0.57
N GLN A 53 4.67 -3.65 -0.47
CA GLN A 53 4.44 -4.31 -1.75
C GLN A 53 5.74 -4.76 -2.41
N LEU A 54 6.79 -3.94 -2.36
CA LEU A 54 8.09 -4.29 -2.94
C LEU A 54 8.72 -5.49 -2.23
N VAL A 55 8.74 -5.47 -0.88
CA VAL A 55 9.26 -6.58 -0.07
C VAL A 55 8.47 -7.86 -0.30
N THR A 56 7.14 -7.77 -0.38
CA THR A 56 6.28 -8.93 -0.64
C THR A 56 6.57 -9.57 -2.00
N LYS A 57 6.71 -8.74 -3.05
CA LYS A 57 7.05 -9.21 -4.40
C LYS A 57 8.42 -9.90 -4.44
N ASP A 58 9.42 -9.31 -3.80
CA ASP A 58 10.77 -9.89 -3.73
C ASP A 58 10.75 -11.27 -3.04
N LEU A 59 10.06 -11.38 -1.91
CA LEU A 59 9.94 -12.64 -1.18
C LEU A 59 9.20 -13.72 -2.00
N GLN A 60 8.14 -13.35 -2.73
CA GLN A 60 7.43 -14.28 -3.62
C GLN A 60 8.31 -14.78 -4.76
N GLN A 61 9.08 -13.89 -5.39
CA GLN A 61 10.02 -14.27 -6.44
C GLN A 61 11.08 -15.23 -5.89
N LYS A 62 11.69 -14.89 -4.75
CA LYS A 62 12.71 -15.71 -4.12
C LYS A 62 12.20 -17.10 -3.72
N ALA A 63 10.95 -17.18 -3.23
CA ALA A 63 10.31 -18.46 -2.94
C ALA A 63 10.10 -19.31 -4.21
N ALA A 64 9.71 -18.69 -5.33
CA ALA A 64 9.55 -19.37 -6.60
C ALA A 64 10.90 -19.90 -7.14
N GLU A 65 11.97 -19.13 -7.01
CA GLU A 65 13.33 -19.51 -7.40
C GLU A 65 13.81 -20.74 -6.60
N TYR A 66 13.70 -20.71 -5.27
CA TYR A 66 14.06 -21.85 -4.42
C TYR A 66 13.26 -23.11 -4.75
N ASN A 67 11.97 -22.98 -5.03
CA ASN A 67 11.14 -24.12 -5.41
C ASN A 67 11.58 -24.71 -6.76
N ALA A 68 11.89 -23.85 -7.74
CA ALA A 68 12.41 -24.27 -9.04
C ALA A 68 13.76 -25.00 -8.93
N GLU A 69 14.69 -24.49 -8.11
CA GLU A 69 15.97 -25.15 -7.83
C GLU A 69 15.79 -26.51 -7.15
N GLY A 70 14.90 -26.57 -6.16
CA GLY A 70 14.55 -27.83 -5.49
C GLY A 70 13.99 -28.87 -6.47
N MET A 71 13.12 -28.45 -7.40
CA MET A 71 12.59 -29.33 -8.46
C MET A 71 13.68 -29.80 -9.43
N LYS A 72 14.56 -28.90 -9.88
CA LYS A 72 15.70 -29.25 -10.75
C LYS A 72 16.61 -30.30 -10.10
N ASN A 73 16.98 -30.11 -8.83
CA ASN A 73 17.83 -31.03 -8.08
C ASN A 73 17.18 -32.43 -7.96
N LYS A 74 15.89 -32.49 -7.61
CA LYS A 74 15.14 -33.75 -7.56
C LYS A 74 15.11 -34.46 -8.93
N ASN A 75 14.93 -33.72 -10.01
CA ASN A 75 14.87 -34.28 -11.36
C ASN A 75 16.23 -34.82 -11.83
N TRP A 76 17.33 -34.14 -11.50
CA TRP A 76 18.68 -34.62 -11.81
C TRP A 76 19.02 -35.88 -11.02
N LYS A 77 18.65 -35.95 -9.73
CA LYS A 77 18.82 -37.16 -8.92
C LYS A 77 17.99 -38.36 -9.40
N LYS A 78 16.85 -38.13 -10.07
CA LYS A 78 16.03 -39.20 -10.67
C LYS A 78 16.57 -39.73 -12.00
N LYS A 79 17.49 -39.00 -12.65
CA LYS A 79 18.10 -39.39 -13.93
C LYS A 79 19.43 -40.13 -13.75
N LEU A 80 19.90 -40.29 -12.51
CA LEU A 80 21.08 -41.06 -12.12
C LEU A 80 20.64 -42.42 -11.59
#